data_AF-A0A8T4X4X4-F1
#
_entry.id   AF-A0A8T4X4X4-F1
#
_cell.length_a   1.000
_cell.length_b   1.000
_cell.length_c   1.000
_cell.angle_alpha   90.00
_cell.angle_beta   90.00
_cell.angle_gamma   90.00
#
_symmetry.space_group_name_H-M   'P 1'
#
loop_
_entity.id
_entity.type
_entity.pdbx_description
1 polymer ?
#
loop_
_entity_poly.entity_id
_entity_poly.type
_entity_poly.pdbx_seq_one_letter_code
_entity_poly.pdbx_strand_id
1 'polypeptide(L)'
;MILLGILAVFLYYESSQNTEKVKVQIPISEVTEIITEKLHIDSKTISPPSVEPTPPKCIGNADCFSGKVTKITDGDTIKVNDRSIRFTLASAPEINTLEGKIAKDFVASICPVGSSVLVDEDDGQQEGSYGRMLAVVYCNDVNLNEKILESGNAKISTLFCSESEFSDEPWVKKFGCNG
;
A
#
# COMPACT_ATOMS: atom_id res chain seq x y z
N MET A 1 23.68 28.87 -21.58
CA MET A 1 23.98 28.52 -20.17
C MET A 1 22.85 27.65 -19.66
N ILE A 2 23.00 26.32 -19.72
CA ILE A 2 22.05 25.39 -19.11
C ILE A 2 22.59 25.10 -17.71
N LEU A 3 21.93 25.62 -16.68
CA LEU A 3 22.20 25.23 -15.31
C LEU A 3 21.71 23.78 -15.13
N LEU A 4 22.62 22.82 -15.14
CA LEU A 4 22.34 21.46 -14.70
C LEU A 4 22.16 21.48 -13.18
N GLY A 5 20.91 21.57 -12.73
CA GLY A 5 20.56 21.46 -11.32
C GLY A 5 20.82 20.05 -10.81
N ILE A 6 21.75 19.90 -9.88
CA ILE A 6 22.00 18.63 -9.18
C ILE A 6 20.78 18.37 -8.28
N LEU A 7 20.07 17.28 -8.56
CA LEU A 7 18.98 16.79 -7.72
C LEU A 7 19.60 16.32 -6.40
N ALA A 8 19.25 16.94 -5.27
CA ALA A 8 19.72 16.55 -3.94
C ALA A 8 18.56 15.93 -3.15
N VAL A 9 18.82 14.82 -2.47
CA VAL A 9 17.84 14.13 -1.61
C VAL A 9 18.01 14.64 -0.18
N PHE A 10 16.92 15.06 0.45
CA PHE A 10 16.91 15.48 1.85
C PHE A 10 16.39 14.33 2.72
N LEU A 11 17.23 13.81 3.61
CA LEU A 11 16.82 12.88 4.66
C LEU A 11 16.81 13.61 6.00
N TYR A 12 15.75 13.39 6.78
CA TYR A 12 15.64 13.89 8.15
C TYR A 12 15.89 12.74 9.11
N TYR A 13 16.89 12.88 9.99
CA TYR A 13 17.25 11.89 11.01
C TYR A 13 16.94 12.48 12.39
N GLU A 14 16.18 11.76 13.22
CA GLU A 14 15.94 12.12 14.62
C GLU A 14 16.80 11.26 15.55
N SER A 15 17.71 11.89 16.28
CA SER A 15 18.57 11.27 17.30
C SER A 15 17.94 11.47 18.69
N SER A 16 17.84 10.40 19.48
CA SER A 16 17.21 10.37 20.82
C SER A 16 17.90 11.23 21.91
N GLN A 17 18.92 12.03 21.59
CA GLN A 17 19.67 12.79 22.60
C GLN A 17 20.02 14.25 22.20
N ASN A 18 19.45 14.84 21.13
CA ASN A 18 19.65 16.28 20.88
C ASN A 18 18.57 16.90 19.98
N THR A 19 17.97 18.01 20.40
CA THR A 19 16.81 18.68 19.75
C THR A 19 17.22 19.73 18.71
N GLU A 20 18.11 19.38 17.79
CA GLU A 20 18.42 20.23 16.64
C GLU A 20 18.21 19.44 15.35
N LYS A 21 17.27 19.89 14.51
CA LYS A 21 16.96 19.26 13.23
C LYS A 21 18.12 19.50 12.26
N VAL A 22 19.07 18.58 12.22
CA VAL A 22 20.19 18.64 11.27
C VAL A 22 19.66 18.30 9.88
N LYS A 23 19.67 19.28 8.97
CA LYS A 23 19.34 19.10 7.56
C LYS A 23 20.61 18.71 6.80
N VAL A 24 20.72 17.43 6.43
CA VAL A 24 21.86 16.95 5.64
C VAL A 24 21.49 16.98 4.16
N GLN A 25 22.35 17.61 3.34
CA GLN A 25 22.21 17.66 1.89
C GLN A 25 23.32 16.82 1.28
N ILE A 26 22.96 15.63 0.77
CA ILE A 26 23.93 14.70 0.20
C ILE A 26 23.72 14.64 -1.32
N PRO A 27 24.77 14.79 -2.14
CA PRO A 27 24.68 14.57 -3.58
C PRO A 27 24.38 13.08 -3.88
N ILE A 28 23.53 12.82 -4.87
CA ILE A 28 23.08 11.46 -5.25
C ILE A 28 24.26 10.51 -5.55
N SER A 29 25.38 11.04 -6.08
CA SER A 29 26.57 10.24 -6.40
C SER A 29 27.24 9.61 -5.17
N GLU A 30 27.20 10.25 -4.00
CA GLU A 30 27.77 9.69 -2.77
C GLU A 30 26.86 8.59 -2.18
N VAL A 31 25.55 8.69 -2.37
CA VAL A 31 24.59 7.66 -1.90
C VAL A 31 24.84 6.32 -2.61
N THR A 32 25.14 6.36 -3.92
CA THR A 32 25.41 5.16 -4.71
C THR A 32 26.72 4.46 -4.32
N GLU A 33 27.75 5.23 -3.92
CA GLU A 33 29.03 4.65 -3.47
C GLU A 33 28.91 4.00 -2.09
N ILE A 34 28.19 4.60 -1.15
CA ILE A 34 28.01 4.06 0.21
C ILE A 34 27.25 2.71 0.20
N ILE A 35 26.24 2.57 -0.67
CA ILE A 35 25.50 1.31 -0.83
C ILE A 35 26.40 0.21 -1.39
N THR A 36 27.30 0.56 -2.30
CA THR A 36 28.19 -0.38 -2.98
C THR A 36 29.30 -0.89 -2.05
N GLU A 37 29.86 -0.03 -1.20
CA GLU A 37 30.95 -0.39 -0.28
C GLU A 37 30.46 -1.26 0.90
N LYS A 38 29.25 -1.00 1.43
CA LYS A 38 28.73 -1.71 2.60
C LYS A 38 28.11 -3.07 2.32
N LEU A 39 27.71 -3.36 1.08
CA LEU A 39 26.98 -4.60 0.80
C LEU A 39 27.84 -5.75 0.27
N HIS A 40 29.01 -5.56 -0.35
CA HIS A 40 29.85 -6.67 -0.88
C HIS A 40 29.03 -7.81 -1.54
N ILE A 41 27.95 -7.48 -2.26
CA ILE A 41 27.13 -8.47 -2.95
C ILE A 41 27.75 -8.65 -4.32
N ASP A 42 28.47 -9.76 -4.52
CA ASP A 42 28.80 -10.26 -5.85
C ASP A 42 27.48 -10.52 -6.60
N SER A 43 27.10 -9.57 -7.46
CA SER A 43 25.87 -9.56 -8.28
C SER A 43 25.81 -10.69 -9.33
N LYS A 44 26.61 -11.76 -9.21
CA LYS A 44 26.81 -12.76 -10.28
C LYS A 44 26.18 -14.15 -10.04
N THR A 45 25.55 -14.45 -8.91
CA THR A 45 25.09 -15.85 -8.68
C THR A 45 23.66 -16.04 -8.15
N ILE A 46 22.83 -15.01 -8.08
CA ILE A 46 21.38 -15.22 -7.95
C ILE A 46 20.68 -14.12 -8.75
N SER A 47 20.33 -14.40 -10.00
CA SER A 47 19.20 -13.71 -10.62
C SER A 47 17.97 -14.17 -9.84
N PRO A 48 17.25 -13.29 -9.10
CA PRO A 48 15.91 -13.63 -8.65
C PRO A 48 15.12 -14.07 -9.88
N PRO A 49 14.29 -15.12 -9.79
CA PRO A 49 13.41 -15.45 -10.91
C PRO A 49 12.67 -14.17 -11.30
N SER A 50 12.77 -13.79 -12.56
CA SER A 50 12.00 -12.70 -13.13
C SER A 50 10.53 -13.12 -13.06
N VAL A 51 9.88 -12.80 -11.95
CA VAL A 51 8.44 -12.82 -11.83
C VAL A 51 7.97 -11.68 -12.72
N GLU A 52 7.70 -11.99 -13.99
CA GLU A 52 6.91 -11.08 -14.81
C GLU A 52 5.63 -10.78 -14.02
N PRO A 53 5.27 -9.50 -13.80
CA PRO A 53 4.07 -9.16 -13.07
C PRO A 53 2.88 -9.64 -13.91
N THR A 54 2.38 -10.84 -13.60
CA THR A 54 1.09 -11.29 -14.09
C THR A 54 0.07 -10.29 -13.57
N PRO A 55 -0.80 -9.74 -14.43
CA PRO A 55 -1.84 -8.83 -13.98
C PRO A 55 -2.65 -9.52 -12.88
N PRO A 56 -3.00 -8.82 -11.79
CA PRO A 56 -3.73 -9.39 -10.69
C PRO A 56 -5.02 -9.99 -11.24
N LYS A 57 -5.20 -11.27 -11.00
CA LYS A 57 -6.42 -11.99 -11.33
C LYS A 57 -7.16 -12.20 -10.02
N CYS A 58 -8.45 -11.91 -10.02
CA CYS A 58 -9.31 -12.21 -8.88
C CYS A 58 -9.25 -13.69 -8.52
N ILE A 59 -9.37 -13.98 -7.23
CA ILE A 59 -9.51 -15.32 -6.70
C ILE A 59 -10.98 -15.56 -6.31
N GLY A 60 -11.33 -16.79 -5.96
CA GLY A 60 -12.68 -17.03 -5.43
C GLY A 60 -13.81 -17.07 -6.45
N ASN A 61 -15.04 -16.90 -5.94
CA ASN A 61 -16.30 -16.93 -6.69
C ASN A 61 -17.18 -15.69 -6.47
N ALA A 62 -16.80 -14.78 -5.57
CA ALA A 62 -17.47 -13.51 -5.30
C ALA A 62 -17.41 -12.53 -6.48
N ASP A 63 -17.97 -11.32 -6.32
CA ASP A 63 -17.90 -10.32 -7.37
C ASP A 63 -16.44 -9.90 -7.65
N CYS A 64 -16.02 -10.12 -8.89
CA CYS A 64 -14.78 -9.58 -9.44
C CYS A 64 -15.11 -8.63 -10.58
N PHE A 65 -14.67 -7.37 -10.48
CA PHE A 65 -14.95 -6.38 -11.52
C PHE A 65 -13.91 -5.28 -11.60
N SER A 66 -13.76 -4.71 -12.80
CA SER A 66 -12.98 -3.50 -13.01
C SER A 66 -13.87 -2.25 -12.97
N GLY A 67 -13.32 -1.14 -12.50
CA GLY A 67 -14.06 0.12 -12.44
C GLY A 67 -13.17 1.33 -12.28
N LYS A 68 -13.80 2.49 -12.09
CA LYS A 68 -13.13 3.77 -11.88
C LYS A 68 -13.31 4.25 -10.45
N VAL A 69 -12.23 4.70 -9.83
CA VAL A 69 -12.31 5.38 -8.53
C VAL A 69 -13.06 6.69 -8.71
N THR A 70 -14.21 6.85 -8.06
CA THR A 70 -15.03 8.07 -8.12
C THR A 70 -14.87 8.93 -6.88
N LYS A 71 -14.43 8.34 -5.76
CA LYS A 71 -14.19 9.05 -4.50
C LYS A 71 -13.23 8.27 -3.59
N ILE A 72 -12.38 8.98 -2.87
CA ILE A 72 -11.68 8.45 -1.69
C ILE A 72 -12.50 8.87 -0.46
N THR A 73 -13.14 7.92 0.23
CA THR A 73 -14.03 8.23 1.35
C THR A 73 -13.19 8.51 2.60
N ASP A 74 -12.35 7.56 2.99
CA ASP A 74 -11.41 7.62 4.12
C ASP A 74 -10.16 6.76 3.81
N GLY A 75 -9.40 6.38 4.84
CA GLY A 75 -8.16 5.62 4.69
C GLY A 75 -8.36 4.17 4.25
N ASP A 76 -9.53 3.57 4.41
CA ASP A 76 -9.74 2.16 4.05
C ASP A 76 -11.01 1.92 3.22
N THR A 77 -11.66 3.00 2.79
CA THR A 77 -12.88 2.97 2.00
C THR A 77 -12.77 3.90 0.79
N ILE A 78 -13.00 3.35 -0.40
CA ILE A 78 -13.11 4.11 -1.66
C ILE A 78 -14.48 3.87 -2.31
N LYS A 79 -14.86 4.72 -3.26
CA LYS A 79 -15.94 4.41 -4.20
C LYS A 79 -15.37 4.03 -5.56
N VAL A 80 -15.84 2.91 -6.07
CA VAL A 80 -15.54 2.42 -7.42
C VAL A 80 -16.85 2.37 -8.19
N ASN A 81 -16.95 3.16 -9.26
CA ASN A 81 -18.23 3.50 -9.89
C ASN A 81 -19.18 4.05 -8.80
N ASP A 82 -20.34 3.43 -8.58
CA ASP A 82 -21.30 3.80 -7.55
C ASP A 82 -21.22 2.95 -6.27
N ARG A 83 -20.31 1.96 -6.22
CA ARG A 83 -20.18 1.00 -5.11
C ARG A 83 -19.18 1.50 -4.08
N SER A 84 -19.50 1.36 -2.80
CA SER A 84 -18.58 1.65 -1.70
C SER A 84 -17.78 0.39 -1.36
N ILE A 85 -16.47 0.47 -1.49
CA ILE A 85 -15.53 -0.64 -1.31
C ILE A 85 -14.70 -0.38 -0.06
N ARG A 86 -14.80 -1.26 0.92
CA ARG A 86 -14.02 -1.25 2.16
C ARG A 86 -12.91 -2.29 2.01
N PHE A 87 -11.68 -1.91 2.32
CA PHE A 87 -10.53 -2.81 2.18
C PHE A 87 -10.65 -3.99 3.14
N THR A 88 -10.78 -5.20 2.62
CA THR A 88 -10.79 -6.38 3.49
C THR A 88 -9.45 -6.51 4.22
N LEU A 89 -9.52 -6.97 5.46
CA LEU A 89 -8.40 -7.19 6.39
C LEU A 89 -7.51 -5.97 6.72
N ALA A 90 -7.68 -4.80 6.12
CA ALA A 90 -6.92 -3.58 6.44
C ALA A 90 -7.84 -2.52 7.05
N SER A 91 -7.52 -1.98 8.23
CA SER A 91 -8.32 -0.95 8.90
C SER A 91 -7.50 0.31 9.19
N ALA A 92 -7.92 1.43 8.63
CA ALA A 92 -7.34 2.74 8.90
C ALA A 92 -8.02 3.39 10.13
N PRO A 93 -7.37 4.39 10.75
CA PRO A 93 -8.02 5.24 11.74
C PRO A 93 -9.22 6.02 11.16
N GLU A 94 -10.14 6.39 12.03
CA GLU A 94 -11.34 7.15 11.67
C GLU A 94 -11.02 8.49 10.99
N ILE A 95 -11.78 8.85 9.96
CA ILE A 95 -11.52 10.04 9.13
C ILE A 95 -11.57 11.38 9.88
N ASN A 96 -12.19 11.41 11.05
CA ASN A 96 -12.25 12.59 11.90
C ASN A 96 -10.96 12.83 12.71
N THR A 97 -9.99 11.90 12.70
CA THR A 97 -8.68 12.07 13.32
C THR A 97 -7.64 12.62 12.33
N LEU A 98 -6.45 12.98 12.84
CA LEU A 98 -5.34 13.40 11.97
C LEU A 98 -4.80 12.21 11.17
N GLU A 99 -4.65 11.07 11.83
CA GLU A 99 -4.14 9.82 11.25
C GLU A 99 -5.07 9.31 10.15
N GLY A 100 -6.40 9.41 10.34
CA GLY A 100 -7.36 9.02 9.30
C GLY A 100 -7.28 9.89 8.05
N LYS A 101 -6.98 11.19 8.20
CA LYS A 101 -6.73 12.09 7.06
C LYS A 101 -5.42 11.74 6.35
N ILE A 102 -4.36 11.45 7.09
CA ILE A 102 -3.07 11.02 6.52
C ILE A 102 -3.26 9.71 5.75
N ALA A 103 -3.99 8.74 6.31
CA ALA A 103 -4.30 7.47 5.64
C ALA A 103 -5.09 7.69 4.34
N LYS A 104 -6.09 8.57 4.36
CA LYS A 104 -6.84 8.95 3.16
C LYS A 104 -5.95 9.59 2.08
N ASP A 105 -5.09 10.53 2.46
CA ASP A 105 -4.18 11.20 1.54
C ASP A 105 -3.16 10.21 0.95
N PHE A 106 -2.69 9.25 1.76
CA PHE A 106 -1.85 8.16 1.29
C PHE A 106 -2.55 7.31 0.22
N VAL A 107 -3.79 6.88 0.47
CA VAL A 107 -4.60 6.15 -0.53
C VAL A 107 -4.77 6.97 -1.81
N ALA A 108 -5.09 8.26 -1.69
CA ALA A 108 -5.26 9.15 -2.83
C ALA A 108 -3.96 9.34 -3.64
N SER A 109 -2.80 9.24 -3.00
CA SER A 109 -1.50 9.37 -3.66
C SER A 109 -1.15 8.17 -4.55
N ILE A 110 -1.61 6.96 -4.18
CA ILE A 110 -1.38 5.73 -4.94
C ILE A 110 -2.48 5.53 -5.97
N CYS A 111 -3.74 5.77 -5.57
CA CYS A 111 -4.93 5.50 -6.36
C CYS A 111 -5.85 6.72 -6.41
N PRO A 112 -5.48 7.79 -7.14
CA PRO A 112 -6.30 9.00 -7.21
C PRO A 112 -7.64 8.76 -7.90
N VAL A 113 -8.60 9.66 -7.67
CA VAL A 113 -9.89 9.66 -8.38
C VAL A 113 -9.66 9.65 -9.91
N GLY A 114 -10.36 8.78 -10.62
CA GLY A 114 -10.20 8.52 -12.05
C GLY A 114 -9.31 7.31 -12.39
N SER A 115 -8.61 6.75 -11.41
CA SER A 115 -7.80 5.54 -11.59
C SER A 115 -8.67 4.34 -11.97
N SER A 116 -8.12 3.47 -12.83
CA SER A 116 -8.70 2.14 -13.07
C SER A 116 -8.29 1.20 -11.96
N VAL A 117 -9.25 0.44 -11.44
CA VAL A 117 -9.00 -0.57 -10.42
C VAL A 117 -9.64 -1.89 -10.80
N LEU A 118 -9.05 -2.98 -10.32
CA LEU A 118 -9.70 -4.28 -10.18
C LEU A 118 -10.12 -4.44 -8.72
N VAL A 119 -11.37 -4.84 -8.51
CA VAL A 119 -11.95 -5.12 -7.20
C VAL A 119 -12.23 -6.60 -7.14
N ASP A 120 -11.71 -7.26 -6.11
CA ASP A 120 -11.88 -8.67 -5.82
C ASP A 120 -12.60 -8.81 -4.47
N GLU A 121 -13.91 -9.09 -4.50
CA GLU A 121 -14.73 -9.21 -3.29
C GLU A 121 -14.32 -10.43 -2.47
N ASP A 122 -14.39 -10.27 -1.15
CA ASP A 122 -14.14 -11.33 -0.17
C ASP A 122 -15.29 -12.35 -0.16
N ASP A 123 -15.05 -13.58 -0.62
CA ASP A 123 -16.00 -14.70 -0.61
C ASP A 123 -16.58 -14.97 0.77
N GLY A 124 -15.74 -14.90 1.81
CA GLY A 124 -16.12 -15.18 3.19
C GLY A 124 -17.01 -14.11 3.82
N GLN A 125 -17.11 -12.94 3.20
CA GLN A 125 -17.76 -11.76 3.77
C GLN A 125 -18.57 -10.96 2.75
N GLN A 126 -19.17 -11.66 1.77
CA GLN A 126 -20.17 -11.12 0.86
C GLN A 126 -21.32 -10.48 1.68
N GLU A 127 -21.76 -9.28 1.29
CA GLU A 127 -22.71 -8.38 2.02
C GLU A 127 -22.10 -7.39 3.03
N GLY A 128 -20.84 -7.58 3.45
CA GLY A 128 -20.11 -6.67 4.35
C GLY A 128 -20.94 -6.08 5.50
N SER A 129 -20.59 -4.87 5.96
CA SER A 129 -21.39 -4.15 6.96
C SER A 129 -21.80 -2.78 6.44
N TYR A 130 -23.07 -2.41 6.67
CA TYR A 130 -23.66 -1.12 6.28
C TYR A 130 -23.71 -0.88 4.76
N GLY A 131 -23.89 -1.95 3.96
CA GLY A 131 -24.03 -1.86 2.50
C GLY A 131 -22.71 -1.56 1.76
N ARG A 132 -21.57 -1.86 2.38
CA ARG A 132 -20.24 -1.77 1.76
C ARG A 132 -19.77 -3.17 1.38
N MET A 133 -19.16 -3.28 0.20
CA MET A 133 -18.45 -4.49 -0.23
C MET A 133 -17.09 -4.54 0.45
N LEU A 134 -16.71 -5.71 0.98
CA LEU A 134 -15.36 -5.97 1.47
C LEU A 134 -14.53 -6.59 0.34
N ALA A 135 -13.38 -6.01 0.02
CA ALA A 135 -12.61 -6.46 -1.12
C ALA A 135 -11.12 -6.16 -0.99
N VAL A 136 -10.31 -6.87 -1.77
CA VAL A 136 -8.97 -6.42 -2.17
C VAL A 136 -9.10 -5.51 -3.39
N VAL A 137 -8.40 -4.37 -3.37
CA VAL A 137 -8.39 -3.42 -4.48
C VAL A 137 -7.00 -3.37 -5.09
N TYR A 138 -6.92 -3.66 -6.39
CA TYR A 138 -5.72 -3.46 -7.18
C TYR A 138 -5.84 -2.21 -8.03
N CYS A 139 -4.94 -1.26 -7.82
CA CYS A 139 -4.89 0.00 -8.57
C CYS A 139 -3.61 0.05 -9.40
N ASN A 140 -3.74 0.02 -10.74
CA ASN A 140 -2.58 -0.13 -11.64
C ASN A 140 -1.65 -1.28 -11.23
N ASP A 141 -2.23 -2.47 -11.00
CA ASP A 141 -1.54 -3.69 -10.55
C ASP A 141 -0.93 -3.64 -9.14
N VAL A 142 -1.15 -2.56 -8.39
CA VAL A 142 -0.70 -2.41 -7.00
C VAL A 142 -1.83 -2.80 -6.04
N ASN A 143 -1.58 -3.77 -5.16
CA ASN A 143 -2.50 -4.11 -4.06
C ASN A 143 -2.56 -2.96 -3.04
N LEU A 144 -3.69 -2.25 -3.02
CA LEU A 144 -3.88 -1.07 -2.18
C LEU A 144 -4.05 -1.44 -0.69
N ASN A 145 -4.65 -2.60 -0.40
CA ASN A 145 -4.81 -3.13 0.95
C ASN A 145 -3.44 -3.43 1.59
N GLU A 146 -2.54 -4.04 0.83
CA GLU A 146 -1.16 -4.27 1.27
C GLU A 146 -0.43 -2.94 1.49
N LYS A 147 -0.49 -2.01 0.53
CA LYS A 147 0.30 -0.78 0.60
C LYS A 147 -0.02 0.08 1.82
N ILE A 148 -1.28 0.14 2.23
CA ILE A 148 -1.66 0.91 3.41
C ILE A 148 -1.20 0.27 4.73
N LEU A 149 -1.09 -1.06 4.77
CA LEU A 149 -0.49 -1.77 5.89
C LEU A 149 1.03 -1.54 5.92
N GLU A 150 1.70 -1.65 4.77
CA GLU A 150 3.15 -1.41 4.65
C GLU A 150 3.56 -0.01 5.05
N SER A 151 2.71 0.99 4.80
CA SER A 151 2.98 2.38 5.19
C SER A 151 2.69 2.66 6.66
N GLY A 152 2.08 1.73 7.40
CA GLY A 152 1.63 1.95 8.78
C GLY A 152 0.40 2.87 8.91
N ASN A 153 -0.31 3.15 7.81
CA ASN A 153 -1.52 3.98 7.82
C ASN A 153 -2.80 3.17 8.11
N ALA A 154 -2.67 1.85 8.16
CA ALA A 154 -3.70 0.92 8.59
C ALA A 154 -3.10 -0.19 9.45
N LYS A 155 -3.97 -0.93 10.15
CA LYS A 155 -3.65 -2.14 10.90
C LYS A 155 -4.37 -3.33 10.29
N ILE A 156 -3.77 -4.51 10.39
CA ILE A 156 -4.44 -5.75 10.01
C ILE A 156 -5.65 -5.97 10.93
N SER A 157 -6.78 -6.36 10.37
CA SER A 157 -7.99 -6.73 11.11
C SER A 157 -7.96 -8.23 11.38
N THR A 158 -7.37 -8.62 12.51
CA THR A 158 -7.20 -10.05 12.83
C THR A 158 -8.50 -10.78 13.15
N LEU A 159 -9.59 -10.04 13.38
CA LEU A 159 -10.91 -10.59 13.69
C LEU A 159 -11.51 -11.41 12.54
N PHE A 160 -11.14 -11.11 11.29
CA PHE A 160 -11.72 -11.72 10.10
C PHE A 160 -10.77 -12.67 9.36
N CYS A 161 -9.61 -13.00 9.96
CA CYS A 161 -8.65 -13.91 9.34
C CYS A 161 -9.19 -15.35 9.16
N SER A 162 -10.21 -15.77 9.91
CA SER A 162 -10.82 -17.10 9.73
C SER A 162 -11.86 -17.13 8.61
N GLU A 163 -12.39 -15.96 8.24
CA GLU A 163 -13.49 -15.85 7.30
C GLU A 163 -12.97 -15.54 5.88
N SER A 164 -12.00 -14.63 5.76
CA SER A 164 -11.52 -14.13 4.48
C SER A 164 -10.65 -15.15 3.72
N GLU A 165 -10.92 -15.39 2.43
CA GLU A 165 -10.04 -16.23 1.60
C GLU A 165 -8.65 -15.61 1.39
N PHE A 166 -8.50 -14.30 1.60
CA PHE A 166 -7.21 -13.61 1.49
C PHE A 166 -6.29 -13.88 2.68
N SER A 167 -6.77 -14.52 3.74
CA SER A 167 -6.01 -14.71 4.99
C SER A 167 -4.71 -15.50 4.82
N ASP A 168 -4.64 -16.32 3.77
CA ASP A 168 -3.46 -17.10 3.43
C ASP A 168 -2.42 -16.36 2.58
N GLU A 169 -2.76 -15.17 2.07
CA GLU A 169 -1.89 -14.36 1.22
C GLU A 169 -0.63 -13.90 1.97
N PRO A 170 0.54 -13.85 1.30
CA PRO A 170 1.80 -13.48 1.95
C PRO A 170 1.77 -12.11 2.63
N TRP A 171 1.09 -11.14 2.01
CA TRP A 171 0.96 -9.78 2.57
C TRP A 171 0.16 -9.79 3.87
N VAL A 172 -0.86 -10.63 3.99
CA VAL A 172 -1.68 -10.72 5.21
C VAL A 172 -0.91 -11.42 6.34
N LYS A 173 -0.27 -12.56 6.03
CA LYS A 173 0.54 -13.31 6.99
C LYS A 173 1.66 -12.46 7.58
N LYS A 174 2.30 -11.63 6.75
CA LYS A 174 3.33 -10.66 7.17
C LYS A 174 2.85 -9.73 8.30
N PHE A 175 1.57 -9.36 8.33
CA PHE A 175 1.02 -8.45 9.35
C PHE A 175 0.32 -9.15 10.52
N GLY A 176 0.14 -10.48 10.47
CA GLY A 176 -0.28 -11.26 11.64
C GLY A 176 -1.62 -11.98 11.56
N CYS A 177 -2.21 -12.17 10.36
CA CYS A 177 -3.15 -13.28 10.20
C CYS A 177 -2.35 -14.58 10.19
N ASN A 178 -2.37 -15.28 11.30
CA ASN A 178 -1.87 -16.64 11.39
C ASN A 178 -3.11 -17.54 11.38
N GLY A 179 -3.32 -18.26 10.28
CA GLY A 179 -4.35 -19.30 10.18
C GLY A 179 -4.17 -20.41 11.21
#